data_AF-A0AA39WZF1-F1
#
_entry.id   AF-A0AA39WZF1-F1
#
_cell.length_a   1.000
_cell.length_b   1.000
_cell.length_c   1.000
_cell.angle_alpha   90.00
_cell.angle_beta   90.00
_cell.angle_gamma   90.00
#
_symmetry.space_group_name_H-M   'P 1'
#
loop_
_entity.id
_entity.type
_entity.pdbx_description
1 polymer ?
#
loop_
_entity_poly.entity_id
_entity_poly.type
_entity_poly.pdbx_seq_one_letter_code
_entity_poly.pdbx_strand_id
1 'polypeptide(L)'
;MRLLPAIATGASLFVLAKFTTAASSRPFPPTSAFAPNWIVSSSVSTPFGELAVHSVSSSAPALSRRDPSNRDPAYFSPYAPYATCSPWELECSYRAAPLVHTCDALFRAFASVRDLHLAENDRALCLHGPGIGQCCISWSKPLGRGMQPKFLLDPAEKVRYGCVERQNMAGLVRNVDFGVCVTVCLSSKPKECKEKKEDKKKKKKKKKGEVEDGEEYPQ
;
A
#
# COMPACT_ATOMS: atom_id res chain seq x y z
N MET A 1 45.25 -57.50 31.46
CA MET A 1 46.36 -57.37 30.49
C MET A 1 45.83 -57.70 29.10
N ARG A 2 46.36 -57.00 28.08
CA ARG A 2 46.06 -57.10 26.63
C ARG A 2 44.83 -56.30 26.18
N LEU A 3 44.84 -55.52 25.10
CA LEU A 3 45.87 -54.87 24.28
C LEU A 3 45.05 -53.93 23.36
N LEU A 4 45.43 -52.65 23.27
CA LEU A 4 44.90 -51.69 22.29
C LEU A 4 45.44 -52.00 20.88
N PRO A 5 44.67 -51.66 19.83
CA PRO A 5 45.19 -50.77 18.77
C PRO A 5 44.16 -49.65 18.47
N ALA A 6 44.50 -48.36 18.42
CA ALA A 6 45.32 -47.63 17.44
C ALA A 6 44.75 -47.66 16.00
N ILE A 7 44.97 -46.56 15.25
CA ILE A 7 44.63 -46.27 13.83
C ILE A 7 43.31 -45.48 13.69
N ALA A 8 43.18 -44.37 12.96
CA ALA A 8 44.11 -43.44 12.31
C ALA A 8 43.40 -42.10 12.07
N THR A 9 44.14 -41.00 12.22
CA THR A 9 43.75 -39.65 11.82
C THR A 9 43.76 -39.52 10.31
N GLY A 10 42.57 -39.41 9.70
CA GLY A 10 42.40 -39.02 8.30
C GLY A 10 42.28 -37.49 8.18
N ALA A 11 43.37 -36.83 7.77
CA ALA A 11 43.35 -35.43 7.39
C ALA A 11 42.66 -35.28 6.03
N SER A 12 41.42 -34.78 6.02
CA SER A 12 40.71 -34.45 4.79
C SER A 12 41.02 -33.01 4.39
N LEU A 13 41.98 -32.86 3.47
CA LEU A 13 42.27 -31.63 2.74
C LEU A 13 41.06 -31.30 1.83
N PHE A 14 40.19 -30.38 2.26
CA PHE A 14 39.22 -29.77 1.36
C PHE A 14 39.82 -28.51 0.72
N VAL A 15 40.00 -28.62 -0.60
CA VAL A 15 40.47 -27.61 -1.52
C VAL A 15 39.49 -26.43 -1.55
N LEU A 16 39.97 -25.24 -1.16
CA LEU A 16 39.26 -23.97 -1.37
C LEU A 16 39.26 -23.62 -2.86
N ALA A 17 38.20 -24.00 -3.57
CA ALA A 17 37.93 -23.49 -4.91
C ALA A 17 37.39 -22.05 -4.80
N LYS A 18 38.24 -21.07 -5.12
CA LYS A 18 37.80 -19.68 -5.34
C LYS A 18 37.08 -19.60 -6.69
N PHE A 19 35.75 -19.65 -6.67
CA PHE A 19 34.94 -19.22 -7.81
C PHE A 19 34.77 -17.69 -7.75
N THR A 20 35.59 -16.98 -8.51
CA THR A 20 35.34 -15.57 -8.86
C THR A 20 34.37 -15.53 -10.03
N THR A 21 33.06 -15.51 -9.74
CA THR A 21 32.05 -15.17 -10.73
C THR A 21 32.05 -13.65 -10.91
N ALA A 22 32.68 -13.20 -11.99
CA ALA A 22 32.56 -11.83 -12.48
C ALA A 22 31.09 -11.56 -12.83
N ALA A 23 30.37 -10.86 -11.96
CA ALA A 23 29.04 -10.35 -12.25
C ALA A 23 29.16 -9.29 -13.35
N SER A 24 28.82 -9.69 -14.58
CA SER A 24 28.61 -8.77 -15.71
C SER A 24 27.39 -7.91 -15.41
N SER A 25 27.63 -6.74 -14.81
CA SER A 25 26.61 -5.70 -14.62
C SER A 25 26.29 -5.08 -15.99
N ARG A 26 25.37 -5.69 -16.73
CA ARG A 26 24.71 -5.00 -17.85
C ARG A 26 23.83 -3.90 -17.27
N PRO A 27 24.07 -2.61 -17.57
CA PRO A 27 23.13 -1.57 -17.20
C PRO A 27 21.84 -1.79 -18.00
N PHE A 28 20.76 -2.14 -17.31
CA PHE A 28 19.42 -2.07 -17.87
C PHE A 28 19.12 -0.60 -18.17
N PRO A 29 18.66 -0.25 -19.39
CA PRO A 29 18.21 1.10 -19.67
C PRO A 29 17.00 1.41 -18.76
N PRO A 30 16.91 2.63 -18.20
CA PRO A 30 15.74 3.03 -17.45
C PRO A 30 14.57 3.19 -18.43
N THR A 31 13.72 2.18 -18.53
CA THR A 31 12.44 2.30 -19.23
C THR A 31 11.53 3.20 -18.41
N SER A 32 11.43 4.45 -18.87
CA SER A 32 10.45 5.45 -18.47
C SER A 32 9.03 4.89 -18.55
N ALA A 33 8.38 4.74 -17.39
CA ALA A 33 6.97 5.04 -17.20
C ALA A 33 6.76 5.38 -15.71
N PHE A 34 6.25 6.59 -15.45
CA PHE A 34 6.00 7.18 -14.13
C PHE A 34 5.13 6.31 -13.22
N ALA A 35 5.70 5.27 -12.62
CA ALA A 35 5.19 4.70 -11.39
C ALA A 35 5.85 5.45 -10.23
N PRO A 36 5.11 5.87 -9.20
CA PRO A 36 5.73 6.38 -7.98
C PRO A 36 6.76 5.36 -7.48
N ASN A 37 7.99 5.81 -7.25
CA ASN A 37 9.03 4.96 -6.66
C ASN A 37 8.67 4.77 -5.19
N TRP A 38 8.18 3.59 -4.84
CA TRP A 38 7.91 3.23 -3.44
C TRP A 38 9.23 2.88 -2.77
N ILE A 39 9.55 3.58 -1.69
CA ILE A 39 10.76 3.36 -0.90
C ILE A 39 10.37 2.97 0.52
N VAL A 40 11.19 2.16 1.18
CA VAL A 40 11.06 1.95 2.62
C VAL A 40 11.64 3.19 3.31
N SER A 41 10.82 3.92 4.06
CA SER A 41 11.25 5.12 4.79
C SER A 41 11.85 4.77 6.15
N SER A 42 11.29 3.78 6.81
CA SER A 42 11.79 3.27 8.09
C SER A 42 11.37 1.83 8.29
N SER A 43 12.12 1.07 9.07
CA SER A 43 11.70 -0.25 9.54
C SER A 43 11.99 -0.42 11.02
N VAL A 44 11.17 -1.24 11.67
CA VAL A 44 11.26 -1.57 13.09
C VAL A 44 11.15 -3.07 13.24
N SER A 45 12.12 -3.69 13.89
CA SER A 45 12.05 -5.10 14.26
C SER A 45 11.05 -5.29 15.39
N THR A 46 10.10 -6.20 15.19
CA THR A 46 9.09 -6.59 16.18
C THR A 46 9.22 -8.09 16.46
N PRO A 47 8.69 -8.62 17.57
CA PRO A 47 8.70 -10.06 17.83
C PRO A 47 7.96 -10.88 16.76
N PHE A 48 7.18 -10.24 15.89
CA PHE A 48 6.41 -10.89 14.83
C PHE A 48 7.06 -10.78 13.44
N GLY A 49 8.16 -10.05 13.30
CA GLY A 49 8.80 -9.75 12.03
C GLY A 49 9.25 -8.29 11.93
N GLU A 50 9.63 -7.87 10.73
CA GLU A 50 10.04 -6.50 10.47
C GLU A 50 8.85 -5.69 9.94
N LEU A 51 8.51 -4.64 10.67
CA LEU A 51 7.49 -3.67 10.30
C LEU A 51 8.16 -2.57 9.46
N ALA A 52 7.87 -2.55 8.16
CA ALA A 52 8.38 -1.56 7.22
C ALA A 52 7.33 -0.50 6.91
N VAL A 53 7.72 0.76 7.02
CA VAL A 53 6.97 1.92 6.55
C VAL A 53 7.41 2.22 5.13
N HIS A 54 6.45 2.35 4.22
CA HIS A 54 6.72 2.69 2.84
C HIS A 54 6.18 4.07 2.50
N SER A 55 7.04 4.89 1.87
CA SER A 55 6.66 6.18 1.29
C SER A 55 6.65 6.12 -0.22
N VAL A 56 5.93 7.07 -0.82
CA VAL A 56 6.03 7.36 -2.25
C VAL A 56 7.05 8.48 -2.46
N SER A 57 8.15 8.15 -3.14
CA SER A 57 9.17 9.12 -3.53
C SER A 57 8.60 10.08 -4.58
N SER A 58 8.63 11.38 -4.26
CA SER A 58 8.21 12.46 -5.14
C SER A 58 9.32 12.75 -6.17
N SER A 59 9.66 11.77 -7.01
CA SER A 59 10.60 11.95 -8.13
C SER A 59 9.89 12.30 -9.45
N ALA A 60 8.70 12.92 -9.37
CA ALA A 60 8.13 13.60 -10.52
C ALA A 60 8.83 14.95 -10.66
N PRO A 61 9.34 15.34 -11.85
CA PRO A 61 9.70 16.73 -12.07
C PRO A 61 8.47 17.56 -11.73
N ALA A 62 8.67 18.62 -10.95
CA ALA A 62 7.64 19.60 -10.64
C ALA A 62 7.16 20.22 -11.97
N LEU A 63 6.22 19.56 -12.65
CA LEU A 63 5.42 20.16 -13.69
C LEU A 63 4.57 21.19 -12.98
N SER A 64 5.10 22.42 -12.99
CA SER A 64 4.44 23.67 -12.63
C SER A 64 3.56 23.54 -11.40
N ARG A 65 4.17 23.74 -10.22
CA ARG A 65 3.47 24.39 -9.12
C ARG A 65 2.80 25.62 -9.73
N ARG A 66 1.50 25.54 -10.02
CA ARG A 66 0.68 26.74 -10.03
C ARG A 66 0.89 27.34 -8.66
N ASP A 67 1.51 28.50 -8.68
CA ASP A 67 1.75 29.33 -7.53
C ASP A 67 0.46 29.41 -6.68
N PRO A 68 0.45 28.89 -5.43
CA PRO A 68 -0.70 29.05 -4.56
C PRO A 68 -0.92 30.52 -4.15
N SER A 69 -0.03 31.45 -4.55
CA SER A 69 -0.16 32.89 -4.31
C SER A 69 -1.26 33.59 -5.12
N ASN A 70 -1.98 32.88 -6.00
CA ASN A 70 -3.08 33.47 -6.79
C ASN A 70 -4.43 32.76 -6.57
N ARG A 71 -4.70 32.33 -5.34
CA ARG A 71 -6.07 32.11 -4.89
C ARG A 71 -6.48 33.32 -4.08
N ASP A 72 -7.45 34.06 -4.61
CA ASP A 72 -8.15 35.10 -3.87
C ASP A 72 -8.49 34.61 -2.45
N PRO A 73 -8.23 35.41 -1.40
CA PRO A 73 -8.63 35.09 -0.03
C PRO A 73 -10.15 35.21 0.18
N ALA A 74 -10.93 35.43 -0.87
CA ALA A 74 -12.38 35.56 -0.80
C ALA A 74 -13.05 34.20 -1.04
N TYR A 75 -13.89 33.82 -0.07
CA TYR A 75 -14.86 32.73 -0.14
C TYR A 75 -14.41 31.34 0.39
N PHE A 76 -13.85 31.32 1.61
CA PHE A 76 -14.23 30.26 2.54
C PHE A 76 -15.74 30.43 2.82
N SER A 77 -16.58 29.71 2.08
CA SER A 77 -17.98 29.58 2.45
C SER A 77 -18.08 28.62 3.64
N PRO A 78 -18.52 29.07 4.83
CA PRO A 78 -18.80 28.16 5.95
C PRO A 78 -20.02 27.24 5.69
N TYR A 79 -20.62 27.32 4.49
CA TYR A 79 -21.80 26.57 4.07
C TYR A 79 -21.59 25.74 2.79
N ALA A 80 -20.35 25.55 2.32
CA ALA A 80 -20.11 24.40 1.45
C ALA A 80 -20.17 23.17 2.36
N PRO A 81 -21.20 22.30 2.26
CA PRO A 81 -21.27 21.13 3.11
C PRO A 81 -19.97 20.37 2.89
N TYR A 82 -19.19 20.21 3.95
CA TYR A 82 -18.11 19.24 3.99
C TYR A 82 -18.67 18.01 3.30
N ALA A 83 -18.06 17.59 2.19
CA ALA A 83 -18.45 16.35 1.55
C ALA A 83 -18.18 15.27 2.59
N THR A 84 -19.20 14.97 3.41
CA THR A 84 -19.12 13.98 4.47
C THR A 84 -18.72 12.72 3.76
N CYS A 85 -17.57 12.16 4.13
CA CYS A 85 -17.04 10.98 3.45
C CYS A 85 -17.95 9.75 3.62
N SER A 86 -19.17 9.87 4.16
CA SER A 86 -20.03 8.76 4.54
C SER A 86 -20.94 8.29 3.40
N PRO A 87 -21.25 6.97 3.31
CA PRO A 87 -20.82 5.89 4.21
C PRO A 87 -19.52 5.18 3.80
N TRP A 88 -18.87 4.55 4.79
CA TRP A 88 -17.73 3.64 4.62
C TRP A 88 -18.16 2.40 3.82
N GLU A 89 -17.65 2.29 2.61
CA GLU A 89 -17.93 1.17 1.72
C GLU A 89 -16.79 0.15 1.78
N LEU A 90 -17.10 -1.09 2.19
CA LEU A 90 -16.17 -2.21 2.18
C LEU A 90 -16.24 -2.94 0.84
N GLU A 91 -15.11 -3.11 0.18
CA GLU A 91 -14.97 -3.88 -1.07
C GLU A 91 -13.87 -4.93 -0.91
N CYS A 92 -14.21 -6.21 -1.12
CA CYS A 92 -13.26 -7.32 -1.06
C CYS A 92 -12.76 -7.69 -2.47
N SER A 93 -11.51 -8.14 -2.56
CA SER A 93 -10.88 -8.55 -3.82
C SER A 93 -9.93 -9.72 -3.62
N TYR A 94 -9.96 -10.69 -4.53
CA TYR A 94 -8.99 -11.79 -4.58
C TYR A 94 -7.57 -11.33 -4.95
N ARG A 95 -7.39 -10.09 -5.42
CA ARG A 95 -6.08 -9.59 -5.84
C ARG A 95 -5.23 -9.27 -4.61
N ALA A 96 -4.01 -9.80 -4.60
CA ALA A 96 -3.05 -9.60 -3.52
C ALA A 96 -3.62 -9.95 -2.14
N ALA A 97 -4.36 -11.07 -2.06
CA ALA A 97 -4.82 -11.59 -0.78
C ALA A 97 -3.64 -11.83 0.18
N PRO A 98 -3.70 -11.30 1.41
CA PRO A 98 -2.72 -11.63 2.45
C PRO A 98 -3.11 -12.91 3.19
N LEU A 99 -2.15 -13.49 3.90
CA LEU A 99 -2.41 -14.60 4.82
C LEU A 99 -3.02 -14.03 6.13
N VAL A 100 -4.06 -14.68 6.63
CA VAL A 100 -4.82 -14.25 7.83
C VAL A 100 -3.90 -14.04 9.03
N HIS A 101 -3.10 -15.06 9.37
CA HIS A 101 -2.19 -15.03 10.52
C HIS A 101 -1.13 -13.93 10.42
N THR A 102 -0.72 -13.57 9.20
CA THR A 102 0.24 -12.49 8.95
C THR A 102 -0.37 -11.12 9.17
N CYS A 103 -1.64 -10.96 8.82
CA CYS A 103 -2.36 -9.75 9.18
C CYS A 103 -2.58 -9.67 10.69
N ASP A 104 -2.95 -10.76 11.37
CA ASP A 104 -3.04 -10.76 12.84
C ASP A 104 -1.72 -10.35 13.51
N ALA A 105 -0.61 -10.87 13.00
CA ALA A 105 0.73 -10.47 13.40
C ALA A 105 1.00 -8.98 13.15
N LEU A 106 0.57 -8.44 12.00
CA LEU A 106 0.67 -7.01 11.70
C LEU A 106 -0.08 -6.17 12.73
N PHE A 107 -1.34 -6.50 13.04
CA PHE A 107 -2.14 -5.76 14.03
C PHE A 107 -1.49 -5.79 15.44
N ARG A 108 -0.93 -6.94 15.84
CA ARG A 108 -0.22 -7.08 17.13
C ARG A 108 1.10 -6.30 17.15
N ALA A 109 1.89 -6.40 16.07
CA ALA A 109 3.12 -5.63 15.91
C ALA A 109 2.81 -4.14 16.04
N PHE A 110 1.76 -3.67 15.39
CA PHE A 110 1.33 -2.29 15.43
C PHE A 110 0.94 -1.79 16.83
N ALA A 111 0.23 -2.62 17.60
CA ALA A 111 -0.13 -2.29 18.98
C ALA A 111 1.10 -2.08 19.90
N SER A 112 2.27 -2.63 19.51
CA SER A 112 3.53 -2.47 20.22
C SER A 112 4.34 -1.22 19.84
N VAL A 113 4.02 -0.55 18.72
CA VAL A 113 4.75 0.63 18.20
C VAL A 113 3.88 1.89 18.32
N ARG A 114 3.54 2.26 19.56
CA ARG A 114 2.63 3.38 19.85
C ARG A 114 3.20 4.76 19.49
N ASP A 115 4.52 4.88 19.48
CA ASP A 115 5.24 6.14 19.24
C ASP A 115 5.71 6.29 17.78
N LEU A 116 5.25 5.42 16.87
CA LEU A 116 5.56 5.56 15.45
C LEU A 116 4.80 6.76 14.87
N HIS A 117 5.52 7.76 14.36
CA HIS A 117 4.94 8.90 13.67
C HIS A 117 5.06 8.72 12.15
N LEU A 118 3.94 8.86 11.44
CA LEU A 118 3.91 8.78 9.98
C LEU A 118 4.28 10.13 9.36
N ALA A 119 5.20 10.10 8.41
CA ALA A 119 5.49 11.24 7.56
C ALA A 119 4.36 11.46 6.54
N GLU A 120 4.23 12.69 6.04
CA GLU A 120 3.20 13.10 5.07
C GLU A 120 3.21 12.25 3.77
N ASN A 121 4.38 11.73 3.40
CA ASN A 121 4.59 10.92 2.20
C ASN A 121 4.47 9.42 2.44
N ASP A 122 4.27 8.98 3.67
CA ASP A 122 4.03 7.56 3.96
C ASP A 122 2.69 7.13 3.37
N ARG A 123 2.65 5.89 2.89
CA ARG A 123 1.53 5.32 2.12
C ARG A 123 1.17 3.91 2.48
N ALA A 124 2.09 3.17 3.10
CA ALA A 124 1.81 1.83 3.58
C ALA A 124 2.66 1.46 4.78
N LEU A 125 2.13 0.54 5.56
CA LEU A 125 2.75 -0.12 6.69
C LEU A 125 2.64 -1.62 6.44
N CYS A 126 3.78 -2.28 6.28
CA CYS A 126 3.84 -3.68 5.92
C CYS A 126 4.61 -4.45 6.98
N LEU A 127 4.07 -5.58 7.43
CA LEU A 127 4.83 -6.56 8.18
C LEU A 127 5.35 -7.60 7.19
N HIS A 128 6.65 -7.85 7.25
CA HIS A 128 7.27 -8.96 6.56
C HIS A 128 8.05 -9.84 7.54
N GLY A 129 8.10 -11.13 7.26
CA GLY A 129 8.92 -12.07 8.02
C GLY A 129 9.20 -13.33 7.22
N PRO A 130 10.26 -14.07 7.58
CA PRO A 130 10.61 -15.31 6.91
C PRO A 130 9.48 -16.33 7.07
N GLY A 131 8.96 -16.85 5.95
CA GLY A 131 7.94 -17.91 5.93
C GLY A 131 6.50 -17.48 6.21
N ILE A 132 6.25 -16.25 6.68
CA ILE A 132 4.90 -15.76 7.01
C ILE A 132 4.26 -14.92 5.90
N GLY A 133 4.94 -14.68 4.78
CA GLY A 133 4.43 -13.79 3.74
C GLY A 133 4.40 -12.32 4.19
N GLN A 134 3.55 -11.51 3.55
CA GLN A 134 3.46 -10.07 3.78
C GLN A 134 2.00 -9.65 3.98
N CYS A 135 1.74 -8.77 4.95
CA CYS A 135 0.47 -8.07 5.09
C CYS A 135 0.75 -6.57 5.24
N CYS A 136 -0.01 -5.75 4.51
CA CYS A 136 0.17 -4.32 4.39
C CYS A 136 -1.15 -3.58 4.61
N ILE A 137 -1.13 -2.58 5.48
CA ILE A 137 -2.13 -1.51 5.55
C ILE A 137 -1.63 -0.38 4.66
N SER A 138 -2.41 0.04 3.68
CA SER A 138 -2.05 1.11 2.75
C SER A 138 -3.20 2.09 2.56
N TRP A 139 -2.90 3.33 2.14
CA TRP A 139 -3.92 4.37 2.01
C TRP A 139 -3.71 5.26 0.78
N SER A 140 -4.81 5.79 0.25
CA SER A 140 -4.83 6.44 -1.06
C SER A 140 -4.33 7.89 -1.09
N LYS A 141 -4.53 8.67 -0.01
CA LYS A 141 -4.28 10.12 0.04
C LYS A 141 -3.44 10.53 1.25
N PRO A 142 -2.63 11.62 1.17
CA PRO A 142 -1.70 11.97 2.25
C PRO A 142 -2.49 12.20 3.52
N LEU A 143 -1.99 11.64 4.61
CA LEU A 143 -2.56 11.88 5.93
C LEU A 143 -1.94 13.18 6.45
N GLY A 144 -2.69 13.94 7.24
CA GLY A 144 -2.17 15.16 7.86
C GLY A 144 -0.91 14.88 8.67
N ARG A 145 -0.03 15.88 8.81
CA ARG A 145 1.19 15.71 9.61
C ARG A 145 0.86 15.32 11.05
N GLY A 146 1.62 14.38 11.60
CA GLY A 146 1.44 13.91 12.98
C GLY A 146 0.29 12.93 13.17
N MET A 147 -0.28 12.37 12.08
CA MET A 147 -1.31 11.35 12.18
C MET A 147 -0.73 10.09 12.82
N GLN A 148 -1.38 9.65 13.90
CA GLN A 148 -0.95 8.44 14.59
C GLN A 148 -1.41 7.21 13.80
N PRO A 149 -0.54 6.21 13.60
CA PRO A 149 -0.89 4.98 12.92
C PRO A 149 -2.16 4.32 13.47
N LYS A 150 -2.46 4.46 14.77
CA LYS A 150 -3.64 3.88 15.43
C LYS A 150 -4.96 4.20 14.72
N PHE A 151 -5.09 5.38 14.10
CA PHE A 151 -6.30 5.78 13.39
C PHE A 151 -6.55 4.98 12.11
N LEU A 152 -5.52 4.34 11.57
CA LEU A 152 -5.63 3.44 10.42
C LEU A 152 -6.07 2.02 10.82
N LEU A 153 -6.02 1.68 12.12
CA LEU A 153 -6.37 0.34 12.58
C LEU A 153 -7.86 0.06 12.44
N ASP A 154 -8.74 0.95 12.92
CA ASP A 154 -10.19 0.74 12.85
C ASP A 154 -10.69 0.42 11.41
N PRO A 155 -10.38 1.22 10.38
CA PRO A 155 -10.80 0.88 9.02
C PRO A 155 -10.09 -0.38 8.49
N ALA A 156 -8.84 -0.64 8.88
CA ALA A 156 -8.12 -1.85 8.48
C ALA A 156 -8.69 -3.12 9.14
N GLU A 157 -9.12 -3.05 10.40
CA GLU A 157 -9.79 -4.15 11.11
C GLU A 157 -11.11 -4.49 10.43
N LYS A 158 -11.87 -3.47 9.99
CA LYS A 158 -13.08 -3.70 9.21
C LYS A 158 -12.80 -4.50 7.93
N VAL A 159 -11.69 -4.22 7.24
CA VAL A 159 -11.24 -5.04 6.10
C VAL A 159 -10.81 -6.44 6.55
N ARG A 160 -10.07 -6.54 7.66
CA ARG A 160 -9.59 -7.83 8.19
C ARG A 160 -10.75 -8.78 8.48
N TYR A 161 -11.72 -8.34 9.27
CA TYR A 161 -12.90 -9.15 9.62
C TYR A 161 -13.84 -9.38 8.43
N GLY A 162 -13.99 -8.39 7.55
CA GLY A 162 -14.94 -8.45 6.44
C GLY A 162 -14.45 -9.25 5.23
N CYS A 163 -13.15 -9.17 4.91
CA CYS A 163 -12.56 -9.74 3.70
C CYS A 163 -11.49 -10.80 4.00
N VAL A 164 -10.52 -10.51 4.88
CA VAL A 164 -9.37 -11.40 5.09
C VAL A 164 -9.77 -12.65 5.86
N GLU A 165 -10.33 -12.52 7.06
CA GLU A 165 -10.70 -13.66 7.91
C GLU A 165 -11.86 -14.48 7.33
N ARG A 166 -12.88 -13.78 6.79
CA ARG A 166 -14.08 -14.46 6.28
C ARG A 166 -13.90 -15.10 4.91
N GLN A 167 -13.08 -14.50 4.05
CA GLN A 167 -13.04 -14.85 2.63
C GLN A 167 -11.64 -15.12 2.10
N ASN A 168 -10.59 -14.98 2.91
CA ASN A 168 -9.19 -15.02 2.47
C ASN A 168 -8.93 -14.06 1.29
N MET A 169 -9.54 -12.88 1.34
CA MET A 169 -9.41 -11.85 0.31
C MET A 169 -8.72 -10.61 0.85
N ALA A 170 -8.03 -9.88 -0.03
CA ALA A 170 -7.69 -8.49 0.26
C ALA A 170 -8.98 -7.66 0.29
N GLY A 171 -8.88 -6.43 0.79
CA GLY A 171 -9.99 -5.51 0.67
C GLY A 171 -9.62 -4.07 0.92
N LEU A 172 -10.62 -3.23 0.81
CA LEU A 172 -10.51 -1.80 1.06
C LEU A 172 -11.78 -1.28 1.71
N VAL A 173 -11.61 -0.28 2.57
CA VAL A 173 -12.67 0.58 3.07
C VAL A 173 -12.46 1.94 2.45
N ARG A 174 -13.44 2.38 1.67
CA ARG A 174 -13.46 3.76 1.13
C ARG A 174 -13.90 4.73 2.20
N ASN A 175 -13.81 6.01 1.84
CA ASN A 175 -14.68 7.00 2.44
C ASN A 175 -14.39 7.21 3.94
N VAL A 176 -13.14 6.93 4.34
CA VAL A 176 -12.66 7.11 5.70
C VAL A 176 -12.26 8.58 5.87
N ASP A 177 -12.79 9.22 6.91
CA ASP A 177 -12.55 10.64 7.18
C ASP A 177 -11.36 10.81 8.13
N PHE A 178 -10.29 11.43 7.63
CA PHE A 178 -9.17 11.91 8.42
C PHE A 178 -8.92 13.42 8.19
N GLY A 179 -10.00 14.20 8.00
CA GLY A 179 -9.96 15.57 7.47
C GLY A 179 -9.88 15.63 5.93
N VAL A 180 -9.67 14.48 5.30
CA VAL A 180 -9.81 14.22 3.87
C VAL A 180 -10.38 12.82 3.68
N CYS A 181 -11.23 12.62 2.66
CA CYS A 181 -11.74 11.28 2.36
C CYS A 181 -10.63 10.42 1.76
N VAL A 182 -10.25 9.36 2.48
CA VAL A 182 -9.24 8.40 2.05
C VAL A 182 -9.86 7.02 1.87
N THR A 183 -9.18 6.19 1.07
CA THR A 183 -9.38 4.75 1.05
C THR A 183 -8.27 4.10 1.85
N VAL A 184 -8.62 3.16 2.72
CA VAL A 184 -7.68 2.31 3.46
C VAL A 184 -7.80 0.89 2.94
N CYS A 185 -6.69 0.23 2.68
CA CYS A 185 -6.63 -1.09 2.07
C CYS A 185 -5.78 -2.04 2.92
N LEU A 186 -6.18 -3.31 2.97
CA LEU A 186 -5.44 -4.39 3.59
C LEU A 186 -5.15 -5.46 2.52
N SER A 187 -3.87 -5.68 2.22
CA SER A 187 -3.44 -6.63 1.18
C SER A 187 -2.02 -7.14 1.42
N SER A 188 -1.53 -8.09 0.61
CA SER A 188 -0.14 -8.54 0.66
C SER A 188 0.86 -7.60 -0.02
N LYS A 189 0.41 -6.47 -0.57
CA LYS A 189 1.24 -5.53 -1.32
C LYS A 189 1.02 -4.08 -0.86
N PRO A 190 2.07 -3.25 -0.76
CA PRO A 190 1.92 -1.85 -0.33
C PRO A 190 1.18 -0.97 -1.37
N LYS A 191 1.18 -1.34 -2.65
CA LYS A 191 0.76 -0.48 -3.77
C LYS A 191 -0.71 -0.64 -4.23
N GLU A 192 -1.49 -1.48 -3.55
CA GLU A 192 -2.83 -1.85 -4.02
C GLU A 192 -3.89 -0.78 -3.71
N CYS A 193 -3.63 0.11 -2.75
CA CYS A 193 -4.57 1.19 -2.45
C CYS A 193 -4.51 2.31 -3.47
N LYS A 194 -5.45 2.30 -4.41
CA LYS A 194 -5.66 3.37 -5.39
C LYS A 194 -7.08 3.89 -5.26
N GLU A 195 -7.25 5.21 -5.38
CA GLU A 195 -8.59 5.74 -5.57
C GLU A 195 -9.14 5.19 -6.90
N LYS A 196 -10.37 4.67 -6.87
CA LYS A 196 -11.12 4.59 -8.12
C LYS A 196 -11.25 6.04 -8.57
N LYS A 197 -10.58 6.41 -9.67
CA LYS A 197 -10.99 7.60 -10.42
C LYS A 197 -12.45 7.33 -10.74
N GLU A 198 -13.38 8.04 -10.09
CA GLU A 198 -14.77 7.98 -10.51
C GLU A 198 -14.79 8.08 -12.02
N ASP A 199 -15.36 7.08 -12.66
CA ASP A 199 -15.49 7.02 -14.11
C ASP A 199 -16.38 8.18 -14.57
N LYS A 200 -15.80 9.40 -14.66
CA LYS A 200 -16.34 10.52 -15.44
C LYS A 200 -16.61 10.10 -16.90
N LYS A 201 -16.10 8.93 -17.31
CA LYS A 201 -16.39 8.28 -18.58
C LYS A 201 -17.84 7.82 -18.74
N LYS A 202 -18.58 7.51 -17.66
CA LYS A 202 -20.02 7.16 -17.77
C LYS A 202 -20.93 8.36 -18.01
N LYS A 203 -20.58 9.57 -17.53
CA LYS A 203 -21.39 10.77 -17.77
C LYS A 203 -21.24 11.34 -19.19
N LYS A 204 -20.12 11.06 -19.88
CA LYS A 204 -19.91 11.50 -21.28
C LYS A 204 -20.62 10.61 -22.31
N LYS A 205 -20.94 9.34 -21.97
CA LYS A 205 -21.72 8.46 -22.85
C LYS A 205 -23.23 8.68 -22.78
N LYS A 206 -23.76 9.20 -21.67
CA LYS A 206 -25.21 9.47 -21.54
C LYS A 206 -25.67 10.79 -22.18
N LYS A 207 -24.75 11.69 -22.57
CA LYS A 207 -25.09 12.98 -23.22
C LYS A 207 -24.96 12.97 -24.75
N LYS A 208 -24.73 11.80 -25.38
CA LYS A 208 -24.51 11.68 -26.83
C LYS A 208 -25.48 10.67 -27.50
N GLY A 209 -26.67 10.51 -26.94
CA GLY A 209 -27.68 9.55 -27.43
C GLY A 209 -29.10 10.01 -27.16
N GLU A 210 -29.36 11.30 -27.38
CA GLU A 210 -30.70 11.87 -27.33
C GLU A 210 -30.79 12.93 -28.45
N VAL A 211 -30.70 12.47 -29.68
CA VAL A 211 -31.19 13.15 -30.87
C VAL A 211 -31.67 12.04 -31.81
N GLU A 212 -32.81 12.29 -32.44
CA GLU A 212 -33.48 11.52 -33.49
C GLU A 212 -34.50 10.49 -32.98
N ASP A 213 -35.75 10.93 -32.91
CA ASP A 213 -36.83 10.35 -33.72
C ASP A 213 -37.87 11.46 -33.96
N GLY A 214 -37.79 12.07 -35.14
CA GLY A 214 -38.83 12.95 -35.67
C GLY A 214 -39.72 12.13 -36.59
N GLU A 215 -41.00 11.99 -36.21
CA GLU A 215 -42.05 11.36 -37.00
C GLU A 215 -42.26 12.08 -38.34
N GLU A 216 -42.12 11.36 -39.44
CA GLU A 216 -42.55 11.78 -40.77
C GLU A 216 -43.97 11.22 -41.02
N TYR A 217 -44.96 12.12 -41.09
CA TYR A 217 -46.33 11.78 -41.50
C TYR A 217 -46.42 11.72 -43.03
N PRO A 218 -47.02 10.66 -43.62
CA PRO A 218 -47.31 10.64 -45.06
C PRO A 218 -48.58 11.46 -45.36
N GLN A 219 -48.53 12.23 -46.46
CA GLN A 219 -49.70 12.77 -47.17
C GLN A 219 -50.07 11.86 -48.34
#